data_AF-A0A954YH30-F1
#
_entry.id   AF-A0A954YH30-F1
#
_cell.length_a   1.000
_cell.length_b   1.000
_cell.length_c   1.000
_cell.angle_alpha   90.00
_cell.angle_beta   90.00
_cell.angle_gamma   90.00
#
_symmetry.space_group_name_H-M   'P 1'
#
loop_
_entity.id
_entity.type
_entity.pdbx_description
1 polymer ?
#
loop_
_entity_poly.entity_id
_entity_poly.type
_entity_poly.pdbx_seq_one_letter_code
_entity_poly.pdbx_strand_id
1 'polypeptide(L)' 'MSRFVCLETEQGETFVNLEQVCAAVADIDSVDIELSNGNQHRFVNSAAHTLMQALRHEERVAAAR' A
#
# COMPACT_ATOMS: atom_id res chain seq x y z
N MET A 1 -10.80 -10.51 5.95
CA MET A 1 -10.71 -11.01 4.56
C MET A 1 -9.50 -10.31 4.02
N SER A 2 -8.40 -11.01 3.80
CA SER A 2 -7.15 -10.35 3.44
C SER A 2 -7.26 -9.65 2.10
N ARG A 3 -6.96 -8.35 2.11
CA ARG A 3 -7.08 -7.46 0.96
C ARG A 3 -5.68 -7.26 0.40
N PHE A 4 -5.42 -7.97 -0.70
CA PHE A 4 -4.17 -7.84 -1.44
C PHE A 4 -4.34 -6.84 -2.57
N VAL A 5 -3.33 -6.02 -2.79
CA VAL A 5 -3.19 -5.16 -3.97
C VAL A 5 -1.99 -5.64 -4.77
N CYS A 6 -2.19 -5.85 -6.07
CA CYS A 6 -1.10 -6.08 -7.00
C CYS A 6 -0.53 -4.73 -7.45
N LEU A 7 0.77 -4.56 -7.29
CA LEU A 7 1.52 -3.37 -7.69
C LEU A 7 2.57 -3.77 -8.72
N GLU A 8 2.52 -3.15 -9.90
CA GLU A 8 3.54 -3.34 -10.93
C GLU A 8 4.76 -2.48 -10.60
N THR A 9 5.92 -3.12 -10.43
CA THR A 9 7.20 -2.47 -10.13
C THR A 9 8.21 -2.79 -11.23
N GLU A 10 9.35 -2.11 -11.22
CA GLU A 10 10.46 -2.41 -12.15
C GLU A 10 11.00 -3.85 -11.99
N GLN A 11 10.74 -4.49 -10.84
CA GLN A 11 11.16 -5.85 -10.53
C GLN A 11 10.09 -6.89 -10.86
N GLY A 12 8.93 -6.45 -11.37
CA GLY A 12 7.75 -7.28 -11.64
C GLY A 12 6.58 -6.94 -10.71
N GLU A 13 5.62 -7.86 -10.63
CA GLU A 13 4.42 -7.70 -9.81
C GLU A 13 4.72 -7.99 -8.33
N THR A 14 4.33 -7.07 -7.45
CA THR A 14 4.41 -7.21 -5.99
C THR A 14 3.02 -7.18 -5.39
N PHE A 15 2.70 -8.17 -4.57
CA PHE A 15 1.41 -8.22 -3.85
C PHE A 15 1.57 -7.70 -2.43
N VAL A 16 0.87 -6.62 -2.11
CA VAL A 16 0.86 -6.01 -0.77
C VAL A 16 -0.41 -6.41 -0.04
N ASN A 17 -0.27 -7.01 1.14
CA ASN A 17 -1.41 -7.23 2.03
C ASN A 17 -1.69 -5.95 2.84
N LEU A 18 -2.81 -5.30 2.55
CA LEU A 18 -3.19 -4.04 3.21
C LEU A 18 -3.48 -4.23 4.70
N GLU A 19 -3.89 -5.43 5.13
CA GLU A 19 -4.09 -5.73 6.57
C GLU A 19 -2.75 -5.75 7.34
N GLN A 20 -1.62 -5.92 6.64
CA GLN A 20 -0.30 -5.90 7.26
C GLN A 20 0.35 -4.53 7.27
N VAL A 21 -0.21 -3.54 6.57
CA VAL A 21 0.35 -2.19 6.52
C VAL A 21 0.08 -1.47 7.85
N CYS A 22 1.13 -1.20 8.61
CA CYS A 22 1.06 -0.52 9.90
C CYS A 22 1.24 0.99 9.77
N ALA A 23 2.07 1.43 8.83
CA ALA A 23 2.28 2.83 8.52
C ALA A 23 2.45 3.01 7.01
N ALA A 24 1.99 4.16 6.51
CA ALA A 24 2.19 4.57 5.12
C ALA A 24 2.50 6.07 5.08
N VAL A 25 3.60 6.43 4.43
CA VAL A 25 4.03 7.82 4.23
C VAL A 25 4.04 8.07 2.72
N ALA A 26 3.27 9.06 2.28
CA ALA A 26 3.21 9.45 0.88
C ALA A 26 4.04 10.71 0.64
N ASP A 27 4.85 10.68 -0.41
CA ASP A 27 5.54 11.80 -1.02
C ASP A 27 4.93 12.07 -2.42
N ILE A 28 5.47 13.03 -3.18
CA ILE A 28 4.93 13.47 -4.48
C ILE A 28 4.82 12.31 -5.46
N ASP A 29 5.85 11.47 -5.57
CA ASP A 29 5.94 10.38 -6.55
C ASP A 29 6.18 9.00 -5.91
N SER A 30 6.16 8.91 -4.57
CA SER A 30 6.45 7.66 -3.87
C SER A 30 5.62 7.46 -2.62
N VAL A 31 5.47 6.19 -2.22
CA VAL A 31 4.82 5.79 -0.98
C VAL A 31 5.70 4.77 -0.29
N ASP A 32 6.10 5.08 0.93
CA ASP A 32 6.84 4.20 1.82
C ASP A 32 5.84 3.56 2.79
N ILE A 33 5.78 2.23 2.83
CA ILE A 33 4.97 1.49 3.77
C ILE A 33 5.84 0.70 4.74
N GLU A 34 5.34 0.53 5.95
CA GLU A 34 5.87 -0.39 6.94
C GLU A 34 4.85 -1.52 7.17
N LEU A 35 5.30 -2.75 7.03
CA LEU A 35 4.53 -3.95 7.29
C LEU A 35 4.68 -4.42 8.73
N SER A 36 3.73 -5.20 9.24
CA SER A 36 3.70 -5.68 10.64
C SER A 36 4.85 -6.61 11.02
N ASN A 37 5.56 -7.15 10.02
CA ASN A 37 6.80 -7.90 10.23
C ASN A 37 8.04 -7.01 10.34
N GLY A 38 7.88 -5.69 10.30
CA GLY A 38 8.96 -4.69 10.32
C GLY A 38 9.60 -4.43 8.96
N ASN A 39 9.13 -5.07 7.88
CA ASN A 39 9.66 -4.81 6.54
C ASN A 39 9.14 -3.47 6.02
N GLN A 40 10.03 -2.70 5.41
CA GLN A 40 9.69 -1.46 4.73
C GLN A 40 9.77 -1.64 3.22
N HIS A 41 8.76 -1.13 2.52
CA HIS A 41 8.70 -1.16 1.06
C HIS A 41 8.42 0.23 0.52
N ARG A 42 9.18 0.63 -0.48
CA ARG A 42 8.97 1.87 -1.23
C ARG A 42 8.38 1.56 -2.59
N PHE A 43 7.24 2.16 -2.89
CA PHE A 43 6.61 2.14 -4.20
C PHE A 43 6.71 3.52 -4.84
N VAL A 44 6.87 3.56 -6.16
CA VAL A 44 7.03 4.80 -6.93
C VAL A 44 6.03 4.85 -8.09
N ASN A 45 5.83 6.03 -8.69
CA ASN A 45 5.04 6.23 -9.89
C ASN A 45 3.61 5.64 -9.77
N SER A 46 3.16 4.88 -10.77
CA SER A 46 1.83 4.26 -10.82
C SER A 46 1.56 3.32 -9.64
N ALA A 47 2.56 2.59 -9.15
CA ALA A 47 2.42 1.72 -7.99
C ALA A 47 2.11 2.52 -6.71
N ALA A 48 2.78 3.64 -6.51
CA ALA A 48 2.52 4.55 -5.38
C ALA A 48 1.07 5.07 -5.41
N HIS A 49 0.61 5.51 -6.58
CA HIS A 49 -0.77 5.98 -6.77
C HIS A 49 -1.81 4.89 -6.46
N THR A 50 -1.62 3.68 -7.01
CA THR A 50 -2.53 2.54 -6.79
C THR A 50 -2.59 2.15 -5.31
N LEU A 51 -1.44 2.08 -4.64
CA LEU A 51 -1.36 1.74 -3.22
C LEU A 51 -2.08 2.77 -2.34
N MET A 52 -1.89 4.06 -2.61
CA MET A 52 -2.57 5.13 -1.87
C MET A 52 -4.08 5.11 -2.07
N GLN A 53 -4.57 4.83 -3.27
CA GLN A 53 -6.01 4.69 -3.51
C GLN A 53 -6.60 3.53 -2.72
N ALA A 54 -5.88 2.40 -2.66
CA ALA A 54 -6.31 1.24 -1.92
C ALA A 54 -6.32 1.49 -0.40
N LEU A 55 -5.26 2.09 0.16
CA LEU A 55 -5.20 2.43 1.58
C LEU A 55 -6.32 3.40 1.99
N ARG A 56 -6.59 4.43 1.18
CA ARG A 56 -7.71 5.35 1.44
C ARG A 56 -9.08 4.66 1.35
N HIS A 57 -9.22 3.67 0.48
CA HIS A 57 -10.44 2.88 0.40
C HIS A 57 -10.65 2.09 1.70
N GLU A 58 -9.60 1.49 2.24
CA GLU A 58 -9.64 0.78 3.52
C GLU A 58 -10.05 1.69 4.68
N GLU A 59 -9.44 2.86 4.80
CA GLU A 59 -9.78 3.83 5.85
C GLU A 59 -11.25 4.25 5.77
N ARG A 60 -11.75 4.51 4.56
CA ARG A 60 -13.17 4.86 4.33
C ARG A 60 -14.11 3.73 4.69
N VAL A 61 -13.80 2.50 4.33
CA VAL A 61 -14.62 1.33 4.66
C VAL A 61 -14.59 1.06 6.15
N ALA A 62 -13.46 1.24 6.82
CA ALA A 62 -13.34 1.11 8.26
C ALA A 62 -14.16 2.18 9.01
N ALA A 63 -14.13 3.43 8.54
CA ALA A 63 -14.90 4.53 9.14
C ALA A 63 -16.43 4.44 8.91
N ALA A 64 -16.87 3.68 7.90
CA ALA A 64 -18.28 3.48 7.58
C ALA A 64 -18.93 2.28 8.31
N ARG A 65 -18.18 1.58 9.17
CA ARG A 65 -18.66 0.47 10.01
C ARG A 65 -18.90 0.93 11.44
#